data_AF-A0A2A6D261-F1
#
_entry.id   AF-A0A2A6D261-F1
#
_cell.length_a   1.000
_cell.length_b   1.000
_cell.length_c   1.000
_cell.angle_alpha   90.00
_cell.angle_beta   90.00
_cell.angle_gamma   90.00
#
_symmetry.space_group_name_H-M   'P 1'
#
loop_
_entity.id
_entity.type
_entity.pdbx_description
1 polymer ?
#
loop_
_entity_poly.entity_id
_entity_poly.type
_entity_poly.pdbx_seq_one_letter_code
_entity_poly.pdbx_strand_id
1 'polypeptide(L)'
;MKVWPGKNTMGGSSEGAGGHFDGIAMNSVGTLGSYANIDSSPSHYDSHSSPALAPPPPPAPKMPSSVVPQVAAQGGRNYQPVYTPRRGAQFDSLCPAVDCNFDDNSLCHYVTSTSDSDLIIALPADGKQREFGLSSSKVANTLTGIPSDLLHKGYFAYAAHAEKGSDQFVLSTTNPVAIPAAARLDFFVYLAGVHGRLRVCLDNLSNCPFELRGRDINMNSRQWKNYHVALPEGQHAIHFVADRLKKNYAIGIDNIQLLNRYGMAALACR
;
A
#
# COMPACT_ATOMS: atom_id res chain seq x y z
N MET A 1 -63.92 5.58 -14.99
CA MET A 1 -64.17 5.29 -16.43
C MET A 1 -63.35 6.30 -17.22
N LYS A 2 -62.42 6.02 -18.13
CA LYS A 2 -61.93 4.86 -18.92
C LYS A 2 -60.41 4.73 -18.62
N VAL A 3 -59.72 3.60 -18.44
CA VAL A 3 -59.62 2.27 -19.09
C VAL A 3 -58.87 2.25 -20.45
N TRP A 4 -57.56 1.92 -20.36
CA TRP A 4 -56.64 1.04 -21.16
C TRP A 4 -56.57 1.15 -22.71
N PRO A 5 -55.56 0.57 -23.44
CA PRO A 5 -54.44 -0.34 -23.09
C PRO A 5 -53.04 0.18 -23.56
N GLY A 6 -51.85 -0.40 -23.41
CA GLY A 6 -51.34 -1.73 -23.07
C GLY A 6 -50.32 -2.19 -24.14
N LYS A 7 -49.06 -2.53 -23.78
CA LYS A 7 -48.29 -3.67 -24.32
C LYS A 7 -46.85 -3.76 -23.77
N ASN A 8 -46.53 -4.98 -23.31
CA ASN A 8 -45.20 -5.52 -23.04
C ASN A 8 -44.40 -5.73 -24.33
N THR A 9 -43.08 -5.67 -24.23
CA THR A 9 -42.17 -6.65 -24.87
C THR A 9 -40.91 -6.82 -24.02
N MET A 10 -40.66 -8.07 -23.62
CA MET A 10 -39.35 -8.58 -23.23
C MET A 10 -38.37 -8.46 -24.41
N GLY A 11 -37.10 -8.22 -24.11
CA GLY A 11 -36.01 -8.34 -25.06
C GLY A 11 -34.70 -8.49 -24.30
N GLY A 12 -34.32 -9.73 -24.03
CA GLY A 12 -32.96 -10.06 -23.60
C GLY A 12 -32.03 -10.08 -24.81
N SER A 13 -30.82 -9.55 -24.64
CA SER A 13 -29.70 -9.80 -25.53
C SER A 13 -28.45 -9.98 -24.69
N SER A 14 -28.12 -11.25 -24.48
CA SER A 14 -26.77 -11.73 -24.22
C SER A 14 -26.00 -11.67 -25.54
N GLU A 15 -24.93 -10.88 -25.60
CA GLU A 15 -23.95 -10.98 -26.67
C GLU A 15 -22.57 -11.23 -26.04
N GLY A 16 -22.11 -12.45 -26.21
CA GLY A 16 -20.75 -12.86 -25.95
C GLY A 16 -19.83 -12.44 -27.09
N ALA A 17 -18.61 -12.07 -26.75
CA ALA A 17 -17.52 -11.92 -27.70
C ALA A 17 -16.51 -13.04 -27.45
N GLY A 18 -16.71 -14.15 -28.16
CA GLY A 18 -15.68 -15.17 -28.39
C GLY A 18 -14.74 -14.68 -29.49
N GLY A 19 -13.48 -14.47 -29.17
CA GLY A 19 -12.42 -14.18 -30.13
C GLY A 19 -11.71 -15.47 -30.53
N HIS A 20 -11.93 -15.88 -31.77
CA HIS A 20 -11.26 -16.97 -32.49
C HIS A 20 -9.86 -16.49 -32.94
N PHE A 21 -8.81 -17.25 -32.63
CA PHE A 21 -7.47 -17.05 -33.20
C PHE A 21 -7.04 -18.33 -33.92
N ASP A 22 -7.15 -18.32 -35.24
CA ASP A 22 -6.48 -19.30 -36.10
C ASP A 22 -4.98 -19.02 -36.11
N GLY A 23 -4.19 -20.08 -35.93
CA GLY A 23 -2.76 -20.06 -36.19
C GLY A 23 -2.46 -20.17 -37.68
N ILE A 24 -1.25 -19.76 -38.09
CA ILE A 24 -0.47 -20.37 -39.18
C ILE A 24 0.98 -19.84 -39.14
N ALA A 25 1.90 -20.79 -39.35
CA ALA A 25 3.25 -20.73 -39.91
C ALA A 25 4.41 -20.04 -39.17
N MET A 26 5.32 -20.91 -38.75
CA MET A 26 6.78 -20.72 -38.74
C MET A 26 7.32 -20.37 -40.14
N ASN A 27 8.21 -19.38 -40.25
CA ASN A 27 9.60 -19.57 -40.66
C ASN A 27 10.41 -18.26 -40.85
N SER A 28 11.72 -18.43 -40.72
CA SER A 28 12.85 -17.63 -41.19
C SER A 28 13.41 -16.54 -40.27
N VAL A 29 14.56 -16.88 -39.66
CA VAL A 29 15.63 -15.93 -39.34
C VAL A 29 16.88 -16.44 -40.04
N GLY A 30 17.56 -15.51 -40.72
CA GLY A 30 18.69 -15.77 -41.58
C GLY A 30 20.03 -15.96 -40.86
N THR A 31 20.88 -16.71 -41.56
CA THR A 31 22.28 -16.41 -41.89
C THR A 31 23.23 -15.97 -40.77
N LEU A 32 24.24 -16.82 -40.51
CA LEU A 32 25.64 -16.38 -40.60
C LEU A 32 26.58 -17.58 -40.70
N GLY A 33 27.52 -17.46 -41.64
CA GLY A 33 28.39 -18.51 -42.13
C GLY A 33 29.56 -18.86 -41.22
N SER A 34 30.01 -20.09 -41.46
CA SER A 34 31.08 -20.83 -40.82
C SER A 34 32.47 -20.30 -41.15
N TYR A 35 33.37 -20.26 -40.15
CA TYR A 35 34.81 -20.42 -40.36
C TYR A 35 35.46 -21.22 -39.22
N ALA A 36 36.21 -22.23 -39.68
CA ALA A 36 37.45 -22.81 -39.15
C ALA A 36 37.48 -23.58 -37.80
N ASN A 37 37.61 -24.91 -37.96
CA ASN A 37 38.26 -25.85 -37.05
C ASN A 37 39.77 -25.58 -36.94
N ILE A 38 40.33 -25.57 -35.71
CA ILE A 38 41.70 -25.98 -35.36
C ILE A 38 41.62 -26.52 -33.91
N ASP A 39 41.64 -27.83 -33.73
CA ASP A 39 42.80 -28.67 -33.37
C ASP A 39 43.38 -28.36 -31.98
N SER A 40 43.30 -29.37 -31.10
CA SER A 40 43.64 -29.31 -29.69
C SER A 40 44.78 -30.28 -29.39
N SER A 41 45.91 -29.74 -28.93
CA SER A 41 46.94 -30.48 -28.21
C SER A 41 47.35 -29.69 -26.95
N PRO A 42 47.71 -30.38 -25.85
CA PRO A 42 47.79 -29.78 -24.52
C PRO A 42 49.18 -29.22 -24.23
N SER A 43 49.26 -28.07 -23.57
CA SER A 43 50.50 -27.62 -22.93
C SER A 43 50.27 -27.10 -21.51
N HIS A 44 51.23 -27.54 -20.71
CA HIS A 44 51.55 -27.37 -19.30
C HIS A 44 51.73 -25.91 -18.80
N TYR A 45 51.67 -25.78 -17.46
CA TYR A 45 52.09 -24.67 -16.56
C TYR A 45 51.09 -23.51 -16.45
N ASP A 46 50.90 -22.80 -15.32
CA ASP A 46 51.49 -22.85 -13.99
C ASP A 46 50.52 -22.19 -12.99
N SER A 47 50.67 -22.56 -11.72
CA SER A 47 49.92 -22.05 -10.58
C SER A 47 50.30 -20.61 -10.20
N HIS A 48 49.33 -19.69 -10.20
CA HIS A 48 49.40 -18.44 -9.43
C HIS A 48 48.11 -18.21 -8.64
N SER A 49 48.26 -18.25 -7.32
CA SER A 49 47.23 -17.99 -6.32
C SER A 49 46.81 -16.52 -6.33
N SER A 50 45.52 -16.26 -6.57
CA SER A 50 44.89 -14.96 -6.29
C SER A 50 44.16 -15.00 -4.94
N PRO A 51 44.16 -13.92 -4.14
CA PRO A 51 43.44 -13.86 -2.87
C PRO A 51 41.92 -13.88 -3.12
N ALA A 52 41.21 -14.71 -2.37
CA ALA A 52 39.76 -14.81 -2.45
C ALA A 52 39.08 -13.47 -2.10
N LEU A 53 38.26 -12.95 -3.02
CA LEU A 53 37.28 -11.92 -2.69
C LEU A 53 36.33 -12.47 -1.63
N ALA A 54 36.14 -11.73 -0.54
CA ALA A 54 35.12 -12.01 0.45
C ALA A 54 33.72 -11.98 -0.21
N PRO A 55 32.83 -12.93 0.10
CA PRO A 55 31.47 -12.91 -0.42
C PRO A 55 30.71 -11.68 0.08
N PRO A 56 29.82 -11.09 -0.72
CA PRO A 56 28.98 -9.97 -0.29
C PRO A 56 28.09 -10.40 0.89
N PRO A 57 27.80 -9.48 1.84
CA PRO A 57 26.93 -9.79 2.97
C PRO A 57 25.54 -10.20 2.46
N PRO A 58 24.88 -11.15 3.12
CA PRO A 58 23.55 -11.58 2.73
C PRO A 58 22.56 -10.41 2.83
N PRO A 59 21.57 -10.34 1.92
CA PRO A 59 20.53 -9.31 1.99
C PRO A 59 19.77 -9.44 3.32
N ALA A 60 19.54 -8.29 3.96
CA ALA A 60 18.79 -8.20 5.20
C ALA A 60 17.41 -8.89 5.04
N PRO A 61 16.97 -9.71 6.03
CA PRO A 61 15.70 -10.40 5.95
C PRO A 61 14.56 -9.39 5.89
N LYS A 62 13.75 -9.46 4.83
CA LYS A 62 12.46 -8.77 4.75
C LYS A 62 11.58 -9.30 5.87
N MET A 63 11.29 -8.46 6.87
CA MET A 63 10.35 -8.84 7.91
C MET A 63 8.95 -9.02 7.31
N PRO A 64 8.23 -10.09 7.65
CA PRO A 64 6.86 -10.28 7.17
C PRO A 64 5.93 -9.26 7.82
N SER A 65 5.07 -8.61 7.02
CA SER A 65 3.88 -7.93 7.54
C SER A 65 3.01 -8.95 8.28
N SER A 66 3.11 -8.98 9.60
CA SER A 66 2.32 -9.88 10.42
C SER A 66 0.90 -9.34 10.55
N VAL A 67 -0.04 -9.98 9.88
CA VAL A 67 -1.46 -9.92 10.25
C VAL A 67 -1.58 -10.60 11.62
N VAL A 68 -2.11 -9.90 12.62
CA VAL A 68 -2.31 -10.47 13.96
C VAL A 68 -3.30 -11.65 13.88
N PRO A 69 -2.95 -12.87 14.34
CA PRO A 69 -3.90 -13.97 14.48
C PRO A 69 -4.82 -13.74 15.68
N GLN A 70 -6.13 -13.94 15.51
CA GLN A 70 -7.10 -13.94 16.61
C GLN A 70 -7.06 -15.25 17.40
N VAL A 71 -7.26 -15.15 18.71
CA VAL A 71 -7.57 -16.27 19.62
C VAL A 71 -8.93 -16.85 19.23
N ALA A 72 -8.98 -18.15 18.97
CA ALA A 72 -10.17 -18.86 18.51
C ALA A 72 -11.25 -18.94 19.60
N ALA A 73 -12.42 -18.35 19.35
CA ALA A 73 -13.65 -18.69 20.06
C ALA A 73 -14.46 -19.69 19.20
N GLN A 74 -14.70 -20.87 19.75
CA GLN A 74 -15.56 -21.90 19.15
C GLN A 74 -17.01 -21.41 19.10
N GLY A 75 -17.66 -21.48 17.93
CA GLY A 75 -19.09 -21.29 17.79
C GLY A 75 -19.50 -20.71 16.44
N GLY A 76 -20.11 -21.54 15.59
CA GLY A 76 -20.52 -21.19 14.23
C GLY A 76 -21.51 -20.02 14.17
N ARG A 77 -21.03 -18.89 13.65
CA ARG A 77 -21.73 -17.87 12.85
C ARG A 77 -20.65 -17.22 11.98
N ASN A 78 -20.99 -16.81 10.75
CA ASN A 78 -20.09 -16.04 9.89
C ASN A 78 -19.70 -14.72 10.58
N TYR A 79 -18.69 -14.78 11.45
CA TYR A 79 -18.07 -13.62 12.06
C TYR A 79 -17.07 -13.08 11.06
N GLN A 80 -17.47 -12.05 10.31
CA GLN A 80 -16.51 -11.10 9.77
C GLN A 80 -15.88 -10.41 10.99
N PRO A 81 -14.56 -10.52 11.23
CA PRO A 81 -13.94 -9.80 12.32
C PRO A 81 -14.09 -8.30 12.04
N VAL A 82 -14.92 -7.63 12.84
CA VAL A 82 -15.02 -6.17 12.82
C VAL A 82 -13.73 -5.65 13.44
N TYR A 83 -12.78 -5.24 12.60
CA TYR A 83 -11.57 -4.57 13.06
C TYR A 83 -11.97 -3.18 13.56
N THR A 84 -12.23 -3.06 14.86
CA THR A 84 -12.48 -1.77 15.50
C THR A 84 -11.18 -1.23 16.08
N PRO A 85 -11.00 0.11 16.14
CA PRO A 85 -9.95 0.72 16.95
C PRO A 85 -9.92 0.15 18.36
N ARG A 86 -8.72 0.01 18.91
CA ARG A 86 -8.57 -0.40 20.31
C ARG A 86 -9.15 0.69 21.20
N ARG A 87 -10.01 0.30 22.15
CA ARG A 87 -10.69 1.22 23.08
C ARG A 87 -10.28 0.92 24.52
N GLY A 88 -10.13 1.97 25.32
CA GLY A 88 -9.76 1.91 26.74
C GLY A 88 -8.77 3.03 27.08
N ALA A 89 -8.74 3.45 28.35
CA ALA A 89 -7.91 4.58 28.81
C ALA A 89 -6.41 4.38 28.51
N GLN A 90 -5.96 3.13 28.45
CA GLN A 90 -4.59 2.80 28.06
C GLN A 90 -4.25 3.09 26.59
N PHE A 91 -5.24 3.36 25.74
CA PHE A 91 -5.08 3.70 24.33
C PHE A 91 -5.40 5.18 24.04
N ASP A 92 -5.67 5.97 25.07
CA ASP A 92 -5.83 7.42 24.94
C ASP A 92 -4.52 8.02 24.41
N SER A 93 -4.63 8.97 23.48
CA SER A 93 -3.47 9.54 22.80
C SER A 93 -2.49 10.16 23.80
N LEU A 94 -1.23 9.69 23.75
CA LEU A 94 -0.11 10.28 24.48
C LEU A 94 0.89 10.96 23.54
N CYS A 95 0.66 10.88 22.23
CA CYS A 95 1.50 11.48 21.20
C CYS A 95 0.63 12.16 20.12
N PRO A 96 0.09 13.37 20.38
CA PRO A 96 -0.72 14.09 19.39
C PRO A 96 0.03 14.40 18.08
N ALA A 97 1.37 14.45 18.13
CA ALA A 97 2.21 14.66 16.95
C ALA A 97 2.13 13.50 15.93
N VAL A 98 1.69 12.31 16.35
CA VAL A 98 1.59 11.10 15.50
C VAL A 98 0.16 10.55 15.47
N ASP A 99 -0.52 10.53 16.61
CA ASP A 99 -1.86 9.99 16.75
C ASP A 99 -2.87 10.84 15.97
N CYS A 100 -3.66 10.21 15.10
CA CYS A 100 -4.65 10.93 14.30
C CYS A 100 -5.77 10.00 13.82
N ASN A 101 -7.01 10.36 14.13
CA ASN A 101 -8.24 9.74 13.66
C ASN A 101 -8.99 10.61 12.65
N PHE A 102 -8.47 11.79 12.30
CA PHE A 102 -9.04 12.75 11.34
C PHE A 102 -10.47 13.26 11.62
N ASP A 103 -11.15 12.78 12.66
CA ASP A 103 -12.57 13.02 12.98
C ASP A 103 -12.96 14.51 13.08
N ASP A 104 -12.02 15.38 13.41
CA ASP A 104 -12.20 16.83 13.48
C ASP A 104 -12.04 17.52 12.10
N ASN A 105 -12.06 16.76 11.01
CA ASN A 105 -11.80 17.23 9.64
C ASN A 105 -10.47 17.98 9.51
N SER A 106 -9.44 17.47 10.18
CA SER A 106 -8.08 18.00 10.19
C SER A 106 -7.08 16.89 9.92
N LEU A 107 -5.94 17.22 9.30
CA LEU A 107 -4.81 16.31 9.14
C LEU A 107 -3.98 16.17 10.43
N CYS A 108 -4.49 16.66 11.58
CA CYS A 108 -3.76 16.69 12.84
C CYS A 108 -2.40 17.40 12.66
N HIS A 109 -1.30 16.74 13.06
CA HIS A 109 0.08 17.20 12.86
C HIS A 109 0.72 16.63 11.59
N TYR A 110 -0.08 16.26 10.58
CA TYR A 110 0.41 15.83 9.28
C TYR A 110 0.26 16.91 8.21
N VAL A 111 1.16 16.86 7.23
CA VAL A 111 1.16 17.69 6.03
C VAL A 111 1.21 16.81 4.79
N THR A 112 0.64 17.30 3.69
CA THR A 112 0.59 16.55 2.43
C THR A 112 1.41 17.17 1.30
N SER A 113 1.54 18.49 1.31
CA SER A 113 2.51 19.24 0.51
C SER A 113 3.80 19.38 1.31
N THR A 114 4.89 18.88 0.76
CA THR A 114 6.21 18.94 1.37
C THR A 114 7.18 19.47 0.33
N SER A 115 7.85 20.58 0.61
CA SER A 115 8.91 21.16 -0.23
C SER A 115 10.24 20.41 -0.11
N ASP A 116 10.19 19.18 0.41
CA ASP A 116 11.37 18.38 0.65
C ASP A 116 11.87 17.80 -0.68
N SER A 117 13.13 18.11 -0.99
CA SER A 117 13.72 17.81 -2.30
C SER A 117 13.80 16.31 -2.54
N ASP A 118 13.91 15.51 -1.48
CA ASP A 118 13.96 14.04 -1.53
C ASP A 118 12.63 13.44 -1.98
N LEU A 119 11.51 14.11 -1.71
CA LEU A 119 10.17 13.69 -2.13
C LEU A 119 9.95 13.97 -3.63
N ILE A 120 10.56 15.05 -4.13
CA ILE A 120 10.55 15.41 -5.54
C ILE A 120 11.46 14.48 -6.36
N ILE A 121 12.63 14.11 -5.84
CA ILE A 121 13.58 13.20 -6.52
C ILE A 121 13.01 11.78 -6.67
N ALA A 122 12.14 11.35 -5.75
CA ALA A 122 11.52 10.02 -5.78
C ALA A 122 10.36 9.88 -6.79
N LEU A 123 9.93 10.97 -7.43
CA LEU A 123 8.85 10.94 -8.42
C LEU A 123 9.35 10.37 -9.76
N PRO A 124 8.58 9.47 -10.40
CA PRO A 124 8.85 9.11 -11.78
C PRO A 124 8.77 10.35 -12.69
N ALA A 125 9.57 10.39 -13.76
CA ALA A 125 9.77 11.56 -14.62
C ALA A 125 8.48 12.21 -15.19
N ASP A 126 7.36 11.49 -15.21
CA ASP A 126 6.08 11.98 -15.72
C ASP A 126 4.97 12.10 -14.66
N GLY A 127 5.28 11.76 -13.40
CA GLY A 127 4.37 11.75 -12.26
C GLY A 127 4.36 13.07 -11.51
N LYS A 128 3.25 13.34 -10.80
CA LYS A 128 3.11 14.52 -9.94
C LYS A 128 2.92 14.11 -8.48
N GLN A 129 3.44 14.92 -7.56
CA GLN A 129 2.99 14.86 -6.17
C GLN A 129 1.57 15.43 -6.08
N ARG A 130 0.70 14.70 -5.40
CA ARG A 130 -0.68 15.06 -5.11
C ARG A 130 -0.94 15.00 -3.61
N GLU A 131 -2.04 15.61 -3.22
CA GLU A 131 -2.39 15.77 -1.81
C GLU A 131 -3.38 14.71 -1.35
N PHE A 132 -3.21 14.22 -0.12
CA PHE A 132 -4.23 13.47 0.59
C PHE A 132 -5.41 14.40 0.89
N GLY A 133 -6.62 13.92 0.60
CA GLY A 133 -7.85 14.59 0.97
C GLY A 133 -8.44 14.01 2.26
N LEU A 134 -9.38 14.75 2.88
CA LEU A 134 -10.24 14.25 3.94
C LEU A 134 -11.65 14.02 3.41
N SER A 135 -12.29 12.94 3.83
CA SER A 135 -13.68 12.68 3.50
C SER A 135 -14.42 12.01 4.65
N SER A 136 -15.64 12.45 4.91
CA SER A 136 -16.61 11.75 5.75
C SER A 136 -17.57 10.88 4.94
N SER A 137 -17.42 10.90 3.61
CA SER A 137 -18.33 10.27 2.66
C SER A 137 -17.59 9.42 1.65
N LYS A 138 -18.34 8.85 0.72
CA LYS A 138 -17.81 7.96 -0.31
C LYS A 138 -16.76 8.64 -1.18
N VAL A 139 -15.64 7.95 -1.40
CA VAL A 139 -14.56 8.40 -2.29
C VAL A 139 -14.44 7.45 -3.48
N ALA A 140 -14.20 8.01 -4.67
CA ALA A 140 -14.17 7.32 -5.96
C ALA A 140 -15.54 6.68 -6.33
N ASN A 141 -15.54 5.67 -7.21
CA ASN A 141 -16.79 5.17 -7.79
C ASN A 141 -17.54 4.18 -6.87
N THR A 142 -18.76 3.82 -7.25
CA THR A 142 -19.61 2.92 -6.44
C THR A 142 -19.17 1.46 -6.41
N LEU A 143 -18.42 1.02 -7.41
CA LEU A 143 -18.01 -0.37 -7.56
C LEU A 143 -16.72 -0.70 -6.80
N THR A 144 -15.80 0.25 -6.70
CA THR A 144 -14.43 0.05 -6.20
C THR A 144 -13.99 1.10 -5.19
N GLY A 145 -14.79 2.12 -4.90
CA GLY A 145 -14.43 3.21 -3.99
C GLY A 145 -14.51 2.85 -2.51
N ILE A 146 -14.11 3.81 -1.67
CA ILE A 146 -14.21 3.71 -0.21
C ILE A 146 -15.64 4.12 0.17
N PRO A 147 -16.44 3.25 0.80
CA PRO A 147 -17.86 3.53 1.04
C PRO A 147 -18.08 4.56 2.16
N SER A 148 -17.29 4.49 3.23
CA SER A 148 -17.38 5.35 4.41
C SER A 148 -16.14 5.24 5.27
N ASP A 149 -16.08 6.10 6.27
CA ASP A 149 -15.18 6.02 7.41
C ASP A 149 -15.22 4.66 8.15
N LEU A 150 -14.14 4.35 8.89
CA LEU A 150 -13.94 3.13 9.69
C LEU A 150 -15.09 2.85 10.66
N LEU A 151 -15.57 3.87 11.36
CA LEU A 151 -16.66 3.76 12.33
C LEU A 151 -18.02 4.18 11.73
N HIS A 152 -18.08 4.37 10.41
CA HIS A 152 -19.21 4.94 9.67
C HIS A 152 -19.62 6.36 10.14
N LYS A 153 -18.76 7.00 10.92
CA LYS A 153 -18.94 8.34 11.47
C LYS A 153 -17.55 8.90 11.72
N GLY A 154 -17.27 10.07 11.16
CA GLY A 154 -15.94 10.65 11.24
C GLY A 154 -15.46 11.12 9.88
N TYR A 155 -14.16 11.33 9.79
CA TYR A 155 -13.45 11.57 8.53
C TYR A 155 -12.28 10.62 8.45
N PHE A 156 -11.84 10.33 7.23
CA PHE A 156 -10.61 9.58 6.98
C PHE A 156 -9.76 10.30 5.94
N ALA A 157 -8.45 10.09 5.99
CA ALA A 157 -7.54 10.55 4.96
C ALA A 157 -7.57 9.61 3.75
N TYR A 158 -7.53 10.16 2.53
CA TYR A 158 -7.53 9.36 1.32
C TYR A 158 -6.61 9.89 0.23
N ALA A 159 -6.08 8.96 -0.55
CA ALA A 159 -5.42 9.21 -1.83
C ALA A 159 -6.31 8.64 -2.95
N ALA A 160 -6.77 9.49 -3.87
CA ALA A 160 -7.63 9.11 -4.99
C ALA A 160 -7.46 10.09 -6.16
N HIS A 161 -8.18 9.84 -7.27
CA HIS A 161 -8.17 10.71 -8.46
C HIS A 161 -6.78 10.91 -9.07
N ALA A 162 -5.91 9.90 -8.98
CA ALA A 162 -4.66 9.86 -9.75
C ALA A 162 -4.98 9.97 -11.25
N GLU A 163 -4.37 10.93 -11.94
CA GLU A 163 -4.49 11.05 -13.39
C GLU A 163 -3.56 10.05 -14.08
N LYS A 164 -2.38 9.83 -13.48
CA LYS A 164 -1.37 8.89 -13.96
C LYS A 164 -0.99 7.89 -12.88
N GLY A 165 -0.57 6.70 -13.31
CA GLY A 165 -0.04 5.68 -12.41
C GLY A 165 1.29 6.06 -11.74
N SER A 166 1.98 7.07 -12.26
CA SER A 166 3.19 7.65 -11.69
C SER A 166 2.93 8.76 -10.67
N ASP A 167 1.67 9.21 -10.51
CA ASP A 167 1.32 10.17 -9.46
C ASP A 167 1.53 9.54 -8.08
N GLN A 168 1.99 10.37 -7.13
CA GLN A 168 2.28 9.96 -5.77
C GLN A 168 1.60 10.93 -4.80
N PHE A 169 1.06 10.38 -3.72
CA PHE A 169 0.47 11.11 -2.62
C PHE A 169 1.32 10.87 -1.40
N VAL A 170 1.64 11.92 -0.66
CA VAL A 170 2.45 11.82 0.55
C VAL A 170 1.70 12.49 1.69
N LEU A 171 1.65 11.84 2.85
CA LEU A 171 1.17 12.39 4.12
C LEU A 171 2.28 12.17 5.14
N SER A 172 2.87 13.25 5.65
CA SER A 172 4.07 13.21 6.50
C SER A 172 3.81 13.89 7.83
N THR A 173 4.47 13.45 8.90
CA THR A 173 4.52 14.27 10.13
C THR A 173 5.11 15.64 9.82
N THR A 174 4.58 16.69 10.45
CA THR A 174 5.04 18.07 10.23
C THR A 174 6.50 18.26 10.65
N ASN A 175 6.90 17.59 11.73
CA ASN A 175 8.27 17.56 12.23
C ASN A 175 8.68 16.11 12.52
N PRO A 176 9.99 15.81 12.54
CA PRO A 176 10.49 14.55 13.08
C PRO A 176 10.12 14.41 14.56
N VAL A 177 9.57 13.25 14.95
CA VAL A 177 9.05 12.98 16.29
C VAL A 177 10.03 12.10 17.07
N ALA A 178 10.32 12.45 18.32
CA ALA A 178 11.18 11.66 19.19
C ALA A 178 10.40 10.52 19.85
N ILE A 179 10.78 9.29 19.51
CA ILE A 179 10.24 8.04 20.03
C ILE A 179 11.17 7.53 21.14
N PRO A 180 10.73 7.51 22.41
CA PRO A 180 11.62 7.30 23.56
C PRO A 180 12.05 5.85 23.79
N ALA A 181 11.40 4.90 23.12
CA ALA A 181 11.73 3.48 23.18
C ALA A 181 11.12 2.79 21.95
N ALA A 182 11.62 1.60 21.61
CA ALA A 182 11.05 0.82 20.52
C ALA A 182 9.51 0.72 20.63
N ALA A 183 8.84 1.07 19.54
CA ALA A 183 7.41 1.31 19.49
C ALA A 183 6.76 0.60 18.31
N ARG A 184 5.44 0.73 18.23
CA ARG A 184 4.63 0.19 17.14
C ARG A 184 3.65 1.26 16.69
N LEU A 185 3.65 1.58 15.40
CA LEU A 185 2.66 2.45 14.77
C LEU A 185 1.53 1.59 14.22
N ASP A 186 0.35 1.66 14.82
CA ASP A 186 -0.88 1.02 14.34
C ASP A 186 -1.67 2.00 13.48
N PHE A 187 -2.29 1.53 12.41
CA PHE A 187 -3.14 2.33 11.54
C PHE A 187 -4.11 1.44 10.76
N PHE A 188 -5.23 2.01 10.33
CA PHE A 188 -6.21 1.34 9.50
C PHE A 188 -6.08 1.75 8.05
N VAL A 189 -6.25 0.78 7.14
CA VAL A 189 -6.16 1.00 5.71
C VAL A 189 -7.38 0.41 5.01
N TYR A 190 -7.96 1.18 4.09
CA TYR A 190 -8.92 0.70 3.11
C TYR A 190 -8.29 0.75 1.73
N LEU A 191 -8.05 -0.41 1.11
CA LEU A 191 -7.50 -0.47 -0.24
C LEU A 191 -8.59 -0.79 -1.26
N ALA A 192 -8.94 0.22 -2.07
CA ALA A 192 -10.12 0.20 -2.92
C ALA A 192 -9.85 -0.44 -4.30
N GLY A 193 -9.32 -1.66 -4.30
CA GLY A 193 -9.11 -2.50 -5.48
C GLY A 193 -7.66 -2.91 -5.78
N VAL A 194 -7.43 -3.49 -6.97
CA VAL A 194 -6.16 -4.14 -7.34
C VAL A 194 -5.04 -3.19 -7.75
N HIS A 195 -5.34 -1.89 -7.85
CA HIS A 195 -4.36 -0.84 -8.15
C HIS A 195 -4.12 0.03 -6.91
N GLY A 196 -2.97 0.68 -6.88
CA GLY A 196 -2.49 1.38 -5.71
C GLY A 196 -1.48 0.57 -4.91
N ARG A 197 -0.60 1.29 -4.24
CA ARG A 197 0.35 0.78 -3.27
C ARG A 197 0.47 1.81 -2.17
N LEU A 198 0.31 1.36 -0.93
CA LEU A 198 0.60 2.13 0.26
C LEU A 198 1.95 1.71 0.82
N ARG A 199 2.79 2.67 1.17
CA ARG A 199 4.04 2.46 1.91
C ARG A 199 4.03 3.32 3.17
N VAL A 200 4.69 2.83 4.22
CA VAL A 200 5.08 3.66 5.36
C VAL A 200 6.59 3.71 5.35
N CYS A 201 7.13 4.92 5.27
CA CYS A 201 8.56 5.18 5.19
C CYS A 201 9.02 6.02 6.36
N LEU A 202 10.25 5.76 6.81
CA LEU A 202 10.86 6.45 7.94
C LEU A 202 12.03 7.29 7.44
N ASP A 203 12.02 8.55 7.82
CA ASP A 203 13.04 9.58 7.57
C ASP A 203 13.19 10.00 6.11
N ASN A 204 12.99 9.09 5.16
CA ASN A 204 13.03 9.34 3.73
C ASN A 204 12.20 8.28 2.97
N LEU A 205 11.94 8.50 1.67
CA LEU A 205 11.10 7.59 0.87
C LEU A 205 11.80 6.33 0.34
N SER A 206 13.09 6.18 0.63
CA SER A 206 13.84 4.97 0.26
C SER A 206 13.76 3.89 1.36
N ASN A 207 13.60 4.30 2.62
CA ASN A 207 13.49 3.42 3.77
C ASN A 207 12.02 3.18 4.15
N CYS A 208 11.38 2.19 3.51
CA CYS A 208 9.97 1.87 3.75
C CYS A 208 9.81 0.49 4.39
N PRO A 209 9.76 0.40 5.74
CA PRO A 209 9.58 -0.88 6.44
C PRO A 209 8.22 -1.55 6.18
N PHE A 210 7.25 -0.85 5.58
CA PHE A 210 5.95 -1.41 5.23
C PHE A 210 5.55 -1.08 3.81
N GLU A 211 4.94 -2.07 3.15
CA GLU A 211 4.38 -1.95 1.81
C GLU A 211 3.15 -2.86 1.66
N LEU A 212 2.04 -2.28 1.20
CA LEU A 212 0.81 -2.97 0.86
C LEU A 212 0.45 -2.67 -0.59
N ARG A 213 0.30 -3.69 -1.44
CA ARG A 213 -0.04 -3.51 -2.87
C ARG A 213 -1.44 -4.01 -3.17
N GLY A 214 -2.14 -3.31 -4.06
CA GLY A 214 -3.47 -3.70 -4.55
C GLY A 214 -3.50 -5.09 -5.18
N ARG A 215 -2.43 -5.48 -5.88
CA ARG A 215 -2.36 -6.81 -6.52
C ARG A 215 -2.34 -7.97 -5.51
N ASP A 216 -1.99 -7.70 -4.26
CA ASP A 216 -1.89 -8.70 -3.20
C ASP A 216 -3.21 -8.80 -2.40
N ILE A 217 -4.23 -8.00 -2.76
CA ILE A 217 -5.55 -8.02 -2.11
C ILE A 217 -6.60 -8.82 -2.88
N ASN A 218 -7.47 -9.50 -2.15
CA ASN A 218 -8.60 -10.27 -2.70
C ASN A 218 -9.95 -9.55 -2.45
N MET A 219 -11.05 -10.12 -2.93
CA MET A 219 -12.39 -9.53 -2.81
C MET A 219 -12.80 -9.26 -1.34
N ASN A 220 -12.33 -10.07 -0.40
CA ASN A 220 -12.56 -9.91 1.05
C ASN A 220 -11.69 -8.80 1.68
N SER A 221 -10.91 -8.08 0.88
CA SER A 221 -10.02 -7.03 1.34
C SER A 221 -10.57 -5.62 1.15
N ARG A 222 -11.78 -5.49 0.59
CA ARG A 222 -12.52 -4.22 0.47
C ARG A 222 -13.20 -3.83 1.78
N GLN A 223 -12.40 -3.80 2.84
CA GLN A 223 -12.81 -3.42 4.19
C GLN A 223 -11.62 -2.79 4.88
N TRP A 224 -11.89 -1.99 5.90
CA TRP A 224 -10.85 -1.44 6.75
C TRP A 224 -10.10 -2.57 7.47
N LYS A 225 -8.76 -2.53 7.39
CA LYS A 225 -7.88 -3.49 8.02
C LYS A 225 -6.81 -2.77 8.81
N ASN A 226 -6.54 -3.27 10.01
CA ASN A 226 -5.44 -2.78 10.83
C ASN A 226 -4.11 -3.35 10.35
N TYR A 227 -3.11 -2.47 10.22
CA TYR A 227 -1.72 -2.80 9.93
C TYR A 227 -0.83 -2.13 10.96
N HIS A 228 0.44 -2.53 10.97
CA HIS A 228 1.42 -1.93 11.84
C HIS A 228 2.83 -1.91 11.28
N VAL A 229 3.62 -0.97 11.80
CA VAL A 229 5.06 -0.84 11.56
C VAL A 229 5.79 -0.78 12.90
N ALA A 230 6.89 -1.51 13.02
CA ALA A 230 7.79 -1.36 14.15
C ALA A 230 8.60 -0.07 13.99
N LEU A 231 8.61 0.78 15.02
CA LEU A 231 9.39 2.01 15.05
C LEU A 231 10.57 1.82 16.00
N PRO A 232 11.81 2.04 15.55
CA PRO A 232 12.96 2.12 16.43
C PRO A 232 12.83 3.26 17.45
N GLU A 233 13.65 3.19 18.51
CA GLU A 233 13.90 4.34 19.37
C GLU A 233 14.74 5.37 18.61
N GLY A 234 14.40 6.64 18.75
CA GLY A 234 15.09 7.73 18.05
C GLY A 234 14.13 8.78 17.53
N GLN A 235 14.66 9.71 16.74
CA GLN A 235 13.87 10.76 16.11
C GLN A 235 13.52 10.34 14.68
N HIS A 236 12.23 10.35 14.34
CA HIS A 236 11.75 9.85 13.05
C HIS A 236 10.77 10.80 12.36
N ALA A 237 10.97 11.03 11.07
CA ALA A 237 9.90 11.55 10.21
C ALA A 237 9.11 10.36 9.64
N ILE A 238 7.79 10.38 9.75
CA ILE A 238 6.93 9.27 9.29
C ILE A 238 6.19 9.74 8.04
N HIS A 239 6.31 8.96 6.96
CA HIS A 239 5.69 9.25 5.67
C HIS A 239 4.78 8.11 5.24
N PHE A 240 3.48 8.40 5.09
CA PHE A 240 2.55 7.55 4.38
C PHE A 240 2.57 7.92 2.90
N VAL A 241 2.90 6.97 2.04
CA VAL A 241 3.03 7.20 0.60
C VAL A 241 2.06 6.31 -0.16
N ALA A 242 1.15 6.91 -0.91
CA ALA A 242 0.30 6.20 -1.85
C ALA A 242 0.76 6.47 -3.29
N ASP A 243 1.08 5.43 -4.05
CA ASP A 243 1.46 5.52 -5.45
C ASP A 243 0.83 4.39 -6.28
N ARG A 244 1.08 4.36 -7.60
CA ARG A 244 0.57 3.32 -8.52
C ARG A 244 -0.97 3.23 -8.53
N LEU A 245 -1.63 4.32 -8.14
CA LEU A 245 -3.08 4.46 -8.23
C LEU A 245 -3.49 4.71 -9.67
N LYS A 246 -4.63 4.15 -10.07
CA LYS A 246 -5.28 4.49 -11.34
C LYS A 246 -6.55 5.27 -11.07
N LYS A 247 -7.09 5.90 -12.13
CA LYS A 247 -8.40 6.54 -12.09
C LYS A 247 -9.45 5.60 -11.45
N ASN A 248 -10.22 6.15 -10.52
CA ASN A 248 -11.27 5.49 -9.74
C ASN A 248 -10.81 4.46 -8.68
N TYR A 249 -9.51 4.32 -8.43
CA TYR A 249 -9.00 3.60 -7.27
C TYR A 249 -8.65 4.59 -6.17
N ALA A 250 -8.77 4.14 -4.93
CA ALA A 250 -8.49 4.96 -3.76
C ALA A 250 -7.79 4.13 -2.67
N ILE A 251 -7.03 4.81 -1.82
CA ILE A 251 -6.51 4.27 -0.56
C ILE A 251 -6.99 5.18 0.56
N GLY A 252 -7.62 4.60 1.57
CA GLY A 252 -8.00 5.28 2.81
C GLY A 252 -7.03 4.93 3.92
N ILE A 253 -6.74 5.89 4.78
CA ILE A 253 -5.96 5.73 6.01
C ILE A 253 -6.75 6.37 7.14
N ASP A 254 -6.81 5.68 8.27
CA ASP A 254 -7.52 6.17 9.45
C ASP A 254 -6.92 5.61 10.75
N ASN A 255 -7.23 6.26 11.88
CA ASN A 255 -6.94 5.85 13.24
C ASN A 255 -5.47 5.41 13.43
N ILE A 256 -4.56 6.34 13.14
CA ILE A 256 -3.12 6.21 13.35
C ILE A 256 -2.85 6.36 14.86
N GLN A 257 -2.12 5.40 15.44
CA GLN A 257 -1.83 5.34 16.87
C GLN A 257 -0.40 4.88 17.13
N LEU A 258 0.33 5.61 17.97
CA LEU A 258 1.63 5.26 18.50
C LEU A 258 1.46 4.46 19.80
N LEU A 259 1.86 3.20 19.75
CA LEU A 259 1.76 2.28 20.87
C LEU A 259 3.16 1.81 21.30
N ASN A 260 3.26 1.27 22.52
CA ASN A 260 4.45 0.53 22.92
C ASN A 260 4.71 -0.65 21.96
N ARG A 261 5.93 -1.20 21.95
CA ARG A 261 6.31 -2.32 21.06
C ARG A 261 5.37 -3.55 21.11
N TYR A 262 4.60 -3.72 22.18
CA TYR A 262 3.68 -4.82 22.36
C TYR A 262 2.25 -4.49 21.89
N GLY A 263 1.98 -3.24 21.51
CA GLY A 263 0.65 -2.76 21.12
C GLY A 263 -0.35 -2.75 22.28
N MET A 264 0.12 -2.72 23.54
CA MET A 264 -0.77 -2.89 24.71
C MET A 264 -1.23 -1.57 25.31
N ALA A 265 -0.49 -0.49 25.07
CA ALA A 265 -0.82 0.84 25.56
C ALA A 265 -0.21 1.91 24.65
N ALA A 266 -0.79 3.10 24.66
CA ALA A 266 -0.27 4.30 24.02
C ALA A 266 1.13 4.62 24.55
N LEU A 267 1.94 5.23 23.69
CA LEU A 267 3.29 5.65 24.01
C LEU A 267 3.40 7.17 23.83
N ALA A 268 3.98 7.84 24.82
CA ALA A 268 4.28 9.26 24.71
C ALA A 268 5.41 9.53 23.73
N CYS A 269 5.39 10.68 23.08
CA CYS A 269 6.47 11.18 22.23
C CYS A 269 6.86 12.61 22.59
N ARG A 270 7.94 13.12 21.99
CA ARG A 270 8.42 14.49 22.19
C ARG A 270 8.78 15.16 20.87
#